data_AF-A0A383EI68-F1
#
_entry.id   AF-A0A383EI68-F1
#
_cell.length_a   1.000
_cell.length_b   1.000
_cell.length_c   1.000
_cell.angle_alpha   90.00
_cell.angle_beta   90.00
_cell.angle_gamma   90.00
#
_symmetry.space_group_name_H-M   'P 1'
#
loop_
_entity.id
_entity.type
_entity.pdbx_description
1 polymer ?
#
loop_
_entity_poly.entity_id
_entity_poly.type
_entity_poly.pdbx_seq_one_letter_code
_entity_poly.pdbx_strand_id
1 'polypeptide(L)'
;VVGAGFYYKTFMRPQSLWRYYEKFIRQSAGFSKAPKHSDPERYEHRNAHCDVLVAGAGPAGLMAALTAASAGARVIIADDQAEFGGSLLSSRENIDSKPACEWVRQMVAALAKFDDVILLNRSTVFGYHDHNFLTIVQECEDHVRQREWRVRAKQVVLAQGAFERPLVFCNNDRPGIMQASAVSTYINRYALCPGSRAVVFTNNDSAYQTAIDLQRAGATVAAVVDSRCQG
;
A
#
# COMPACT_ATOMS: atom_id res chain seq x y z
N VAL A 1 14.27 -6.83 2.29
CA VAL A 1 15.36 -6.68 1.28
C VAL A 1 16.31 -5.63 1.79
N VAL A 2 17.61 -5.91 1.83
CA VAL A 2 18.61 -4.91 2.23
C VAL A 2 18.97 -4.10 0.98
N GLY A 3 18.91 -2.78 1.05
CA GLY A 3 19.20 -1.91 -0.09
C GLY A 3 20.61 -2.15 -0.64
N ALA A 4 20.74 -2.17 -1.98
CA ALA A 4 22.01 -2.44 -2.66
C ALA A 4 23.16 -1.55 -2.15
N GLY A 5 22.91 -0.25 -2.01
CA GLY A 5 23.90 0.71 -1.53
C GLY A 5 24.44 0.38 -0.12
N PHE A 6 23.58 -0.06 0.80
CA PHE A 6 23.99 -0.32 2.18
C PHE A 6 24.95 -1.50 2.28
N TYR A 7 24.61 -2.65 1.68
CA TYR A 7 25.46 -3.83 1.85
C TYR A 7 26.77 -3.71 1.07
N TYR A 8 26.79 -3.04 -0.09
CA TYR A 8 28.03 -2.80 -0.83
C TYR A 8 29.01 -1.91 -0.04
N LYS A 9 28.52 -0.86 0.65
CA LYS A 9 29.37 0.00 1.49
C LYS A 9 29.83 -0.69 2.77
N THR A 10 28.95 -1.48 3.40
CA THR A 10 29.16 -1.99 4.76
C THR A 10 29.93 -3.31 4.78
N PHE A 11 29.70 -4.21 3.80
CA PHE A 11 30.20 -5.58 3.85
C PHE A 11 31.25 -5.91 2.78
N MET A 12 31.63 -4.96 1.91
CA MET A 12 32.76 -5.17 0.98
C MET A 12 34.14 -5.14 1.67
N ARG A 13 34.24 -4.62 2.89
CA ARG A 13 35.50 -4.55 3.65
C ARG A 13 35.33 -5.15 5.04
N PRO A 14 36.31 -5.94 5.54
CA PRO A 14 37.51 -6.41 4.83
C PRO A 14 37.18 -7.49 3.79
N GLN A 15 37.89 -7.49 2.66
CA GLN A 15 37.64 -8.40 1.53
C GLN A 15 37.76 -9.88 1.93
N SER A 16 38.55 -10.19 2.95
CA SER A 16 38.70 -11.54 3.52
C SER A 16 37.38 -12.13 4.04
N LEU A 17 36.45 -11.29 4.52
CA LEU A 17 35.16 -11.71 5.05
C LEU A 17 34.05 -11.71 3.97
N TRP A 18 34.34 -11.27 2.74
CA TRP A 18 33.36 -11.22 1.65
C TRP A 18 32.71 -12.60 1.38
N ARG A 19 33.49 -13.68 1.37
CA ARG A 19 32.96 -15.05 1.15
C ARG A 19 31.95 -15.48 2.22
N TYR A 20 32.03 -14.92 3.42
CA TYR A 20 31.07 -15.15 4.50
C TYR A 20 29.83 -14.27 4.29
N TYR A 21 30.02 -12.96 4.08
CA TYR A 21 28.92 -12.00 3.87
C TYR A 21 28.09 -12.30 2.62
N GLU A 22 28.72 -12.72 1.51
CA GLU A 22 28.06 -13.03 0.24
C GLU A 22 26.97 -14.08 0.38
N LYS A 23 27.15 -15.09 1.25
CA LYS A 23 26.15 -16.15 1.46
C LYS A 23 24.84 -15.59 2.00
N PHE A 24 24.92 -14.64 2.94
CA PHE A 24 23.76 -13.98 3.53
C PHE A 24 23.20 -12.86 2.63
N ILE A 25 24.08 -12.11 1.97
CA ILE A 25 23.69 -11.04 1.04
C ILE A 25 22.95 -11.63 -0.16
N ARG A 26 23.40 -12.74 -0.75
CA ARG A 26 22.69 -13.36 -1.89
C ARG A 26 21.24 -13.74 -1.58
N GLN A 27 20.96 -14.19 -0.36
CA GLN A 27 19.60 -14.50 0.08
C GLN A 27 18.74 -13.24 0.30
N SER A 28 19.37 -12.10 0.57
CA SER A 28 18.69 -10.84 0.92
C SER A 28 18.75 -9.74 -0.15
N ALA A 29 19.55 -9.95 -1.21
CA ALA A 29 19.78 -9.06 -2.34
C ALA A 29 18.78 -9.26 -3.50
N GLY A 30 17.66 -9.94 -3.26
CA GLY A 30 16.57 -10.08 -4.25
C GLY A 30 16.80 -11.15 -5.32
N PHE A 31 17.80 -12.03 -5.17
CA PHE A 31 17.98 -13.16 -6.07
C PHE A 31 17.10 -14.34 -5.63
N SER A 32 16.03 -14.59 -6.38
CA SER A 32 15.17 -15.78 -6.21
C SER A 32 15.68 -16.96 -7.04
N LYS A 33 15.32 -18.19 -6.63
CA LYS A 33 15.57 -19.41 -7.41
C LYS A 33 14.30 -19.80 -8.16
N ALA A 34 14.42 -20.18 -9.44
CA ALA A 34 13.31 -20.74 -10.18
C ALA A 34 12.83 -22.06 -9.53
N PRO A 35 11.51 -22.32 -9.53
CA PRO A 35 10.97 -23.58 -9.01
C PRO A 35 11.49 -24.77 -9.85
N LYS A 36 11.71 -25.90 -9.18
CA LYS A 36 12.17 -27.15 -9.82
C LYS A 36 11.02 -28.11 -10.14
N HIS A 37 9.84 -27.85 -9.58
CA HIS A 37 8.65 -28.69 -9.70
C HIS A 37 7.54 -27.89 -10.36
N SER A 38 6.56 -28.60 -10.92
CA SER A 38 5.34 -27.97 -11.41
C SER A 38 4.64 -27.26 -10.26
N ASP A 39 4.05 -26.10 -10.58
CA ASP A 39 3.18 -25.39 -9.64
C ASP A 39 1.91 -26.24 -9.40
N PRO A 40 1.61 -26.65 -8.15
CA PRO A 40 0.40 -27.41 -7.84
C PRO A 40 -0.85 -26.52 -7.77
N GLU A 41 -0.67 -25.21 -7.79
CA GLU A 41 -1.71 -24.23 -7.54
C GLU A 41 -2.67 -24.07 -8.71
N ARG A 42 -3.92 -23.70 -8.40
CA ARG A 42 -4.97 -23.47 -9.40
C ARG A 42 -5.13 -21.99 -9.69
N TYR A 43 -5.29 -21.67 -10.96
CA TYR A 43 -5.47 -20.32 -11.48
C TYR A 43 -6.77 -20.23 -12.29
N GLU A 44 -7.47 -19.10 -12.20
CA GLU A 44 -8.74 -18.89 -12.91
C GLU A 44 -8.77 -17.57 -13.67
N HIS A 45 -9.63 -17.51 -14.69
CA HIS A 45 -9.94 -16.29 -15.41
C HIS A 45 -11.45 -16.02 -15.33
N ARG A 46 -11.84 -14.76 -15.13
CA ARG A 46 -13.23 -14.29 -15.16
C ARG A 46 -13.38 -13.10 -16.09
N ASN A 47 -14.43 -13.11 -16.90
CA ASN A 47 -14.83 -11.96 -17.70
C ASN A 47 -16.03 -11.29 -17.05
N ALA A 48 -16.02 -9.96 -16.94
CA ALA A 48 -17.11 -9.20 -16.33
C ALA A 48 -17.37 -7.90 -17.09
N HIS A 49 -18.57 -7.36 -16.90
CA HIS A 49 -18.95 -6.03 -17.36
C HIS A 49 -19.52 -5.25 -16.18
N CYS A 50 -19.22 -3.96 -16.11
CA CYS A 50 -19.82 -3.05 -15.15
C CYS A 50 -20.11 -1.69 -15.80
N ASP A 51 -20.94 -0.90 -15.13
CA ASP A 51 -21.18 0.46 -15.55
C ASP A 51 -20.05 1.37 -15.05
N VAL A 52 -19.58 1.15 -13.81
CA VAL A 52 -18.42 1.87 -13.24
C VAL A 52 -17.41 0.88 -12.65
N LEU A 53 -16.15 1.00 -13.05
CA LEU A 53 -15.02 0.36 -12.34
C LEU A 53 -14.26 1.40 -11.55
N VAL A 54 -13.98 1.12 -10.27
CA VAL A 54 -13.18 1.96 -9.38
C VAL A 54 -11.87 1.23 -9.05
N ALA A 55 -10.73 1.82 -9.43
CA ALA A 55 -9.40 1.29 -9.14
C ALA A 55 -8.80 2.02 -7.92
N GLY A 56 -8.72 1.32 -6.79
CA GLY A 56 -8.33 1.82 -5.48
C GLY A 56 -9.53 2.04 -4.56
N ALA A 57 -9.46 1.50 -3.35
CA ALA A 57 -10.49 1.58 -2.30
C ALA A 57 -10.03 2.40 -1.10
N GLY A 58 -9.26 3.46 -1.35
CA GLY A 58 -9.09 4.57 -0.42
C GLY A 58 -10.37 5.40 -0.25
N PRO A 59 -10.32 6.53 0.48
CA PRO A 59 -11.50 7.38 0.73
C PRO A 59 -12.20 7.82 -0.56
N ALA A 60 -11.44 8.27 -1.56
CA ALA A 60 -11.97 8.69 -2.84
C ALA A 60 -12.68 7.55 -3.58
N GLY A 61 -12.09 6.35 -3.58
CA GLY A 61 -12.64 5.18 -4.26
C GLY A 61 -13.91 4.66 -3.60
N LEU A 62 -13.92 4.57 -2.25
CA LEU A 62 -15.09 4.16 -1.48
C LEU A 62 -16.27 5.11 -1.72
N MET A 63 -16.03 6.43 -1.71
CA MET A 63 -17.07 7.42 -2.01
C MET A 63 -17.55 7.35 -3.46
N ALA A 64 -16.64 7.19 -4.42
CA ALA A 64 -17.01 7.06 -5.83
C ALA A 64 -17.87 5.82 -6.07
N ALA A 65 -17.49 4.67 -5.50
CA ALA A 65 -18.24 3.43 -5.59
C ALA A 65 -19.62 3.56 -4.94
N LEU A 66 -19.71 4.13 -3.72
CA LEU A 66 -20.97 4.26 -3.01
C LEU A 66 -21.93 5.20 -3.75
N THR A 67 -21.41 6.29 -4.29
CA THR A 67 -22.20 7.25 -5.08
C THR A 67 -22.73 6.60 -6.35
N ALA A 68 -21.89 5.87 -7.08
CA ALA A 68 -22.31 5.16 -8.29
C ALA A 68 -23.33 4.05 -8.00
N ALA A 69 -23.11 3.25 -6.96
CA ALA A 69 -24.02 2.18 -6.55
C ALA A 69 -25.38 2.75 -6.10
N SER A 70 -25.38 3.85 -5.35
CA SER A 70 -26.61 4.53 -4.91
C SER A 70 -27.42 5.11 -6.07
N ALA A 71 -26.77 5.38 -7.21
CA ALA A 71 -27.43 5.79 -8.44
C ALA A 71 -27.94 4.60 -9.29
N GLY A 72 -27.78 3.37 -8.81
CA GLY A 72 -28.22 2.14 -9.50
C GLY A 72 -27.24 1.61 -10.55
N ALA A 73 -25.99 2.06 -10.55
CA ALA A 73 -24.97 1.54 -11.45
C ALA A 73 -24.44 0.17 -10.96
N ARG A 74 -24.09 -0.73 -11.88
CA ARG A 74 -23.29 -1.92 -11.54
C ARG A 74 -21.84 -1.51 -11.33
N VAL A 75 -21.30 -1.79 -10.15
CA VAL A 75 -19.97 -1.31 -9.74
C VAL A 75 -19.04 -2.47 -9.48
N ILE A 76 -17.80 -2.36 -9.97
CA ILE A 76 -16.69 -3.17 -9.48
C ILE A 76 -15.69 -2.22 -8.83
N ILE A 77 -15.36 -2.45 -7.57
CA ILE A 77 -14.27 -1.75 -6.87
C ILE A 77 -13.17 -2.75 -6.56
N ALA A 78 -11.93 -2.42 -6.94
CA ALA A 78 -10.77 -3.26 -6.74
C ALA A 78 -9.64 -2.51 -6.02
N ASP A 79 -9.01 -3.16 -5.05
CA ASP A 79 -7.89 -2.61 -4.27
C ASP A 79 -6.88 -3.71 -3.96
N ASP A 80 -5.59 -3.38 -4.02
CA ASP A 80 -4.50 -4.33 -3.86
C ASP A 80 -4.29 -4.79 -2.40
N GLN A 81 -4.80 -4.04 -1.42
CA GLN A 81 -4.65 -4.38 -0.01
C GLN A 81 -5.63 -5.48 0.44
N ALA A 82 -5.28 -6.14 1.55
CA ALA A 82 -6.14 -7.15 2.16
C ALA A 82 -7.49 -6.60 2.65
N GLU A 83 -7.54 -5.31 3.00
CA GLU A 83 -8.72 -4.62 3.50
C GLU A 83 -8.88 -3.30 2.75
N PHE A 84 -10.12 -2.90 2.47
CA PHE A 84 -10.39 -1.58 1.92
C PHE A 84 -10.17 -0.47 2.94
N GLY A 85 -9.90 0.74 2.46
CA GLY A 85 -9.68 1.94 3.26
C GLY A 85 -8.43 2.72 2.84
N GLY A 86 -7.49 2.08 2.16
CA GLY A 86 -6.25 2.71 1.70
C GLY A 86 -5.50 3.39 2.84
N SER A 87 -5.10 4.65 2.65
CA SER A 87 -4.37 5.42 3.67
C SER A 87 -5.14 5.63 4.99
N LEU A 88 -6.48 5.57 4.97
CA LEU A 88 -7.30 5.73 6.16
C LEU A 88 -7.12 4.61 7.18
N LEU A 89 -6.68 3.43 6.75
CA LEU A 89 -6.33 2.33 7.66
C LEU A 89 -5.12 2.66 8.55
N SER A 90 -4.36 3.68 8.18
CA SER A 90 -3.20 4.18 8.91
C SER A 90 -3.41 5.61 9.44
N SER A 91 -4.60 6.17 9.29
CA SER A 91 -4.96 7.52 9.74
C SER A 91 -5.72 7.48 11.07
N ARG A 92 -5.54 8.54 11.86
CA ARG A 92 -6.32 8.82 13.08
C ARG A 92 -7.26 10.01 12.92
N GLU A 93 -7.42 10.48 11.69
CA GLU A 93 -8.32 11.59 11.37
C GLU A 93 -9.79 11.17 11.56
N ASN A 94 -10.64 12.19 11.70
CA ASN A 94 -12.08 11.99 11.72
C ASN A 94 -12.68 12.41 10.38
N ILE A 95 -13.59 11.60 9.84
CA ILE A 95 -14.40 11.90 8.67
C ILE A 95 -15.86 11.81 9.09
N ASP A 96 -16.64 12.86 8.81
CA ASP A 96 -18.03 12.98 9.27
C ASP A 96 -18.17 12.76 10.79
N SER A 97 -17.23 13.35 11.55
CA SER A 97 -17.13 13.23 13.01
C SER A 97 -16.93 11.79 13.53
N LYS A 98 -16.50 10.86 12.68
CA LYS A 98 -16.20 9.47 13.04
C LYS A 98 -14.73 9.16 12.82
N PRO A 99 -14.11 8.28 13.64
CA PRO A 99 -12.78 7.78 13.36
C PRO A 99 -12.69 7.18 11.95
N ALA A 100 -11.59 7.43 11.25
CA ALA A 100 -11.36 6.96 9.88
C ALA A 100 -11.67 5.46 9.69
N CYS A 101 -11.23 4.60 10.61
CA CYS A 101 -11.50 3.15 10.56
C CYS A 101 -12.99 2.80 10.65
N GLU A 102 -13.75 3.53 11.47
CA GLU A 102 -15.19 3.38 11.58
C GLU A 102 -15.90 3.85 10.31
N TRP A 103 -15.48 5.00 9.77
CA TRP A 103 -16.01 5.50 8.50
C TRP A 103 -15.81 4.49 7.37
N VAL A 104 -14.59 3.93 7.22
CA VAL A 104 -14.28 2.89 6.22
C VAL A 104 -15.19 1.67 6.40
N ARG A 105 -15.30 1.14 7.62
CA ARG A 105 -16.17 0.00 7.91
C ARG A 105 -17.63 0.27 7.52
N GLN A 106 -18.14 1.47 7.76
CA GLN A 106 -19.50 1.85 7.38
C GLN A 106 -19.66 1.94 5.86
N MET A 107 -18.69 2.50 5.14
CA MET A 107 -18.72 2.57 3.67
C MET A 107 -18.71 1.17 3.04
N VAL A 108 -17.82 0.29 3.50
CA VAL A 108 -17.74 -1.10 3.02
C VAL A 108 -19.04 -1.85 3.33
N ALA A 109 -19.58 -1.70 4.55
CA ALA A 109 -20.85 -2.32 4.93
C ALA A 109 -22.05 -1.76 4.15
N ALA A 110 -22.01 -0.49 3.71
CA ALA A 110 -23.04 0.08 2.86
C ALA A 110 -22.95 -0.49 1.43
N LEU A 111 -21.75 -0.54 0.86
CA LEU A 111 -21.49 -1.12 -0.46
C LEU A 111 -21.90 -2.60 -0.54
N ALA A 112 -21.63 -3.37 0.51
CA ALA A 112 -21.98 -4.80 0.57
C ALA A 112 -23.49 -5.09 0.57
N LYS A 113 -24.35 -4.08 0.72
CA LYS A 113 -25.81 -4.22 0.65
C LYS A 113 -26.36 -4.15 -0.78
N PHE A 114 -25.55 -3.73 -1.75
CA PHE A 114 -25.97 -3.64 -3.13
C PHE A 114 -25.62 -4.95 -3.85
N ASP A 115 -26.62 -5.63 -4.41
CA ASP A 115 -26.43 -6.88 -5.16
C ASP A 115 -25.59 -6.70 -6.44
N ASP A 116 -25.59 -5.48 -6.99
CA ASP A 116 -24.88 -5.10 -8.21
C ASP A 116 -23.46 -4.54 -7.96
N VAL A 117 -22.94 -4.67 -6.73
CA VAL A 117 -21.59 -4.24 -6.36
C VAL A 117 -20.69 -5.45 -6.13
N ILE A 118 -19.59 -5.52 -6.86
CA ILE A 118 -18.51 -6.50 -6.61
C ILE A 118 -17.36 -5.82 -5.89
N LEU A 119 -17.07 -6.34 -4.70
CA LEU A 119 -15.98 -5.93 -3.83
C LEU A 119 -14.77 -6.85 -4.04
N LEU A 120 -13.70 -6.33 -4.64
CA LEU A 120 -12.46 -7.07 -4.90
C LEU A 120 -11.30 -6.52 -4.04
N ASN A 121 -11.12 -7.01 -2.82
CA ASN A 121 -9.88 -6.81 -2.05
C ASN A 121 -8.77 -7.74 -2.58
N ARG A 122 -7.52 -7.50 -2.16
CA ARG A 122 -6.33 -8.25 -2.64
C ARG A 122 -6.25 -8.32 -4.15
N SER A 123 -6.69 -7.27 -4.84
CA SER A 123 -6.95 -7.24 -6.26
C SER A 123 -6.25 -6.06 -6.92
N THR A 124 -5.14 -6.34 -7.59
CA THR A 124 -4.35 -5.33 -8.28
C THR A 124 -4.90 -5.12 -9.69
N VAL A 125 -5.40 -3.91 -9.98
CA VAL A 125 -5.68 -3.47 -11.36
C VAL A 125 -4.34 -3.18 -12.02
N PHE A 126 -3.86 -4.07 -12.88
CA PHE A 126 -2.51 -4.00 -13.45
C PHE A 126 -2.47 -3.55 -14.91
N GLY A 127 -3.63 -3.53 -15.59
CA GLY A 127 -3.74 -3.13 -16.99
C GLY A 127 -4.98 -2.27 -17.24
N TYR A 128 -4.79 -1.17 -17.98
CA TYR A 128 -5.84 -0.36 -18.55
C TYR A 128 -5.57 -0.25 -20.06
N HIS A 129 -6.47 -0.84 -20.84
CA HIS A 129 -6.39 -0.94 -22.29
C HIS A 129 -7.55 -0.20 -22.97
N ASP A 130 -7.55 -0.23 -24.32
CA ASP A 130 -8.55 0.41 -25.15
C ASP A 130 -9.99 0.03 -24.79
N HIS A 131 -10.90 0.98 -25.00
CA HIS A 131 -12.34 0.80 -24.79
C HIS A 131 -12.72 0.39 -23.36
N ASN A 132 -12.03 0.96 -22.36
CA ASN A 132 -12.26 0.71 -20.93
C ASN A 132 -12.22 -0.78 -20.59
N PHE A 133 -11.23 -1.48 -21.15
CA PHE A 133 -10.93 -2.86 -20.82
C PHE A 133 -9.79 -2.89 -19.80
N LEU A 134 -10.06 -3.44 -18.62
CA LEU A 134 -9.12 -3.49 -17.51
C LEU A 134 -8.85 -4.94 -17.10
N THR A 135 -7.61 -5.20 -16.73
CA THR A 135 -7.19 -6.49 -16.19
C THR A 135 -6.81 -6.35 -14.71
N ILE A 136 -7.34 -7.26 -13.91
CA ILE A 136 -7.17 -7.28 -12.46
C ILE A 136 -6.66 -8.65 -12.07
N VAL A 137 -5.66 -8.74 -11.20
CA VAL A 137 -5.26 -10.01 -10.58
C VAL A 137 -5.69 -9.98 -9.12
N GLN A 138 -6.59 -10.90 -8.76
CA GLN A 138 -7.04 -11.12 -7.39
C GLN A 138 -6.24 -12.27 -6.79
N GLU A 139 -5.66 -12.06 -5.61
CA GLU A 139 -5.22 -13.15 -4.75
C GLU A 139 -6.42 -13.72 -4.01
N CYS A 140 -6.65 -15.02 -4.17
CA CYS A 140 -7.79 -15.72 -3.60
C CYS A 140 -7.35 -16.50 -2.35
N GLU A 141 -8.24 -16.61 -1.36
CA GLU A 141 -7.99 -17.33 -0.11
C GLU A 141 -8.63 -18.75 -0.12
N ASP A 142 -9.12 -19.22 -1.26
CA ASP A 142 -9.82 -20.50 -1.42
C ASP A 142 -8.95 -21.53 -2.19
N HIS A 143 -9.59 -22.52 -2.83
CA HIS A 143 -8.88 -23.54 -3.64
C HIS A 143 -8.24 -22.98 -4.92
N VAL A 144 -8.40 -21.69 -5.21
CA VAL A 144 -7.78 -20.95 -6.30
C VAL A 144 -6.74 -20.03 -5.69
N ARG A 145 -5.52 -20.01 -6.22
CA ARG A 145 -4.46 -19.11 -5.76
C ARG A 145 -4.67 -17.70 -6.28
N GLN A 146 -4.94 -17.57 -7.57
CA GLN A 146 -5.15 -16.29 -8.22
C GLN A 146 -6.25 -16.36 -9.29
N ARG A 147 -7.00 -15.27 -9.39
CA ARG A 147 -8.03 -15.06 -10.41
C ARG A 147 -7.75 -13.81 -11.21
N GLU A 148 -7.58 -13.96 -12.51
CA GLU A 148 -7.50 -12.84 -13.45
C GLU A 148 -8.92 -12.40 -13.83
N TRP A 149 -9.27 -11.15 -13.56
CA TRP A 149 -10.48 -10.52 -14.05
C TRP A 149 -10.20 -9.70 -15.30
N ARG A 150 -11.03 -9.89 -16.31
CA ARG A 150 -11.07 -9.13 -17.55
C ARG A 150 -12.37 -8.35 -17.58
N VAL A 151 -12.29 -7.07 -17.24
CA VAL A 151 -13.47 -6.23 -17.01
C VAL A 151 -13.60 -5.22 -18.13
N ARG A 152 -14.78 -5.17 -18.78
CA ARG A 152 -15.15 -4.06 -19.65
C ARG A 152 -16.11 -3.13 -18.90
N ALA A 153 -15.64 -1.92 -18.60
CA ALA A 153 -16.42 -0.93 -17.87
C ALA A 153 -16.99 0.12 -18.84
N LYS A 154 -18.17 0.70 -18.56
CA LYS A 154 -18.62 1.88 -19.31
C LYS A 154 -17.82 3.12 -18.91
N GLN A 155 -17.54 3.28 -17.62
CA GLN A 155 -16.76 4.37 -17.04
C GLN A 155 -15.74 3.82 -16.03
N VAL A 156 -14.62 4.52 -15.86
CA VAL A 156 -13.53 4.14 -14.96
C VAL A 156 -13.17 5.30 -14.06
N VAL A 157 -13.04 5.04 -12.77
CA VAL A 157 -12.53 5.99 -11.76
C VAL A 157 -11.17 5.48 -11.27
N LEU A 158 -10.12 6.28 -11.47
CA LEU A 158 -8.79 6.01 -10.94
C LEU A 158 -8.64 6.71 -9.59
N ALA A 159 -8.66 5.93 -8.51
CA ALA A 159 -8.55 6.38 -7.12
C ALA A 159 -7.34 5.74 -6.42
N GLN A 160 -6.23 5.58 -7.15
CA GLN A 160 -5.03 4.83 -6.76
C GLN A 160 -4.13 5.50 -5.71
N GLY A 161 -4.52 6.68 -5.21
CA GLY A 161 -3.74 7.44 -4.22
C GLY A 161 -2.41 7.97 -4.78
N ALA A 162 -1.46 8.20 -3.87
CA ALA A 162 -0.12 8.70 -4.19
C ALA A 162 0.92 8.04 -3.28
N PHE A 163 2.05 7.65 -3.86
CA PHE A 163 3.20 7.15 -3.10
C PHE A 163 4.06 8.30 -2.57
N GLU A 164 4.46 8.19 -1.30
CA GLU A 164 5.48 9.07 -0.75
C GLU A 164 6.81 8.87 -1.49
N ARG A 165 7.58 9.95 -1.63
CA ARG A 165 8.89 9.93 -2.27
C ARG A 165 9.99 10.13 -1.24
N PRO A 166 11.07 9.33 -1.26
CA PRO A 166 12.20 9.56 -0.36
C PRO A 166 12.97 10.83 -0.74
N LEU A 167 13.60 11.45 0.25
CA LEU A 167 14.55 12.54 0.04
C LEU A 167 15.94 11.98 -0.29
N VAL A 168 16.66 12.67 -1.17
CA VAL A 168 18.02 12.28 -1.58
C VAL A 168 19.04 13.01 -0.71
N PHE A 169 19.81 12.26 0.07
CA PHE A 169 20.90 12.78 0.89
C PHE A 169 21.96 11.70 1.12
N CYS A 170 23.14 12.09 1.61
CA CYS A 170 24.24 11.16 1.85
C CYS A 170 23.84 10.05 2.83
N ASN A 171 24.07 8.79 2.44
CA ASN A 171 23.73 7.59 3.23
C ASN A 171 22.23 7.44 3.56
N ASN A 172 21.35 7.89 2.67
CA ASN A 172 19.89 7.73 2.78
C ASN A 172 19.39 6.28 2.63
N ASP A 173 20.30 5.31 2.54
CA ASP A 173 20.07 3.87 2.36
C ASP A 173 20.29 3.05 3.65
N ARG A 174 20.64 3.69 4.76
CA ARG A 174 20.92 3.01 6.03
C ARG A 174 19.66 2.43 6.69
N PRO A 175 19.74 1.25 7.33
CA PRO A 175 18.68 0.74 8.19
C PRO A 175 18.27 1.77 9.24
N GLY A 176 16.96 1.89 9.49
CA GLY A 176 16.36 2.92 10.34
C GLY A 176 15.90 4.16 9.57
N ILE A 177 16.34 4.34 8.32
CA ILE A 177 15.76 5.36 7.42
C ILE A 177 14.50 4.77 6.79
N MET A 178 13.37 5.43 7.03
CA MET A 178 12.04 5.00 6.58
C MET A 178 11.30 6.21 6.00
N GLN A 179 10.36 5.93 5.09
CA GLN A 179 9.36 6.92 4.67
C GLN A 179 8.49 7.32 5.88
N ALA A 180 8.10 8.58 5.97
CA ALA A 180 7.36 9.10 7.11
C ALA A 180 5.98 8.42 7.22
N SER A 181 5.26 8.28 6.10
CA SER A 181 3.98 7.58 6.02
C SER A 181 4.09 6.09 6.38
N ALA A 182 5.22 5.44 6.09
CA ALA A 182 5.46 4.06 6.50
C ALA A 182 5.58 3.95 8.02
N VAL A 183 6.25 4.89 8.69
CA VAL A 183 6.34 4.94 10.15
C VAL A 183 4.96 5.11 10.77
N SER A 184 4.15 6.07 10.28
CA SER A 184 2.75 6.23 10.72
C SER A 184 1.92 4.96 10.48
N THR A 185 2.10 4.29 9.35
CA THR A 185 1.46 2.99 9.06
C THR A 185 1.83 1.93 10.09
N TYR A 186 3.10 1.76 10.42
CA TYR A 186 3.53 0.82 11.46
C TYR A 186 2.89 1.11 12.82
N ILE A 187 2.87 2.38 13.22
CA ILE A 187 2.33 2.80 14.51
C ILE A 187 0.81 2.63 14.55
N ASN A 188 0.10 3.17 13.56
CA ASN A 188 -1.35 3.30 13.60
C ASN A 188 -2.08 2.03 13.17
N ARG A 189 -1.57 1.33 12.15
CA ARG A 189 -2.19 0.12 11.62
C ARG A 189 -1.69 -1.15 12.31
N TYR A 190 -0.39 -1.23 12.57
CA TYR A 190 0.24 -2.44 13.10
C TYR A 190 0.62 -2.36 14.58
N ALA A 191 0.30 -1.26 15.26
CA ALA A 191 0.61 -1.02 16.66
C ALA A 191 2.09 -1.24 17.01
N LEU A 192 2.99 -0.94 16.06
CA LEU A 192 4.42 -1.16 16.16
C LEU A 192 5.18 0.16 16.02
N CYS A 193 5.97 0.51 17.03
CA CYS A 193 6.87 1.67 16.95
C CYS A 193 8.23 1.24 16.36
N PRO A 194 8.66 1.73 15.18
CA PRO A 194 9.89 1.27 14.53
C PRO A 194 11.20 1.65 15.26
N GLY A 195 11.13 2.51 16.27
CA GLY A 195 12.28 2.91 17.09
C GLY A 195 11.86 3.77 18.29
N SER A 196 12.79 4.00 19.22
CA SER A 196 12.54 4.78 20.44
C SER A 196 12.97 6.25 20.34
N ARG A 197 13.79 6.60 19.35
CA ARG A 197 14.25 7.96 19.08
C ARG A 197 14.37 8.19 17.57
N ALA A 198 13.81 9.28 17.07
CA ALA A 198 13.74 9.57 15.64
C ALA A 198 14.05 11.04 15.34
N VAL A 199 14.54 11.29 14.12
CA VAL A 199 14.55 12.61 13.48
C VAL A 199 13.61 12.52 12.28
N VAL A 200 12.70 13.47 12.16
CA VAL A 200 11.79 13.56 11.01
C VAL A 200 12.35 14.60 10.06
N PHE A 201 12.56 14.26 8.79
CA PHE A 201 13.01 15.20 7.76
C PHE A 201 11.93 15.34 6.70
N THR A 202 11.48 16.58 6.43
CA THR A 202 10.34 16.85 5.57
C THR A 202 10.54 18.05 4.63
N ASN A 203 9.73 18.08 3.58
CA ASN A 203 9.56 19.21 2.66
C ASN A 203 8.09 19.65 2.53
N ASN A 204 7.22 19.11 3.36
CA ASN A 204 5.79 19.38 3.37
C ASN A 204 5.17 19.04 4.74
N ASP A 205 3.87 19.32 4.90
CA ASP A 205 3.19 19.21 6.20
C ASP A 205 2.87 17.77 6.63
N SER A 206 2.87 16.79 5.72
CA SER A 206 2.40 15.43 6.04
C SER A 206 3.25 14.76 7.13
N ALA A 207 4.54 15.07 7.21
CA ALA A 207 5.46 14.43 8.15
C ALA A 207 5.27 14.90 9.61
N TYR A 208 4.60 16.05 9.84
CA TYR A 208 4.27 16.46 11.21
C TYR A 208 3.32 15.47 11.87
N GLN A 209 2.39 14.87 11.10
CA GLN A 209 1.54 13.80 11.61
C GLN A 209 2.36 12.60 12.07
N THR A 210 3.41 12.24 11.32
CA THR A 210 4.34 11.17 11.74
C THR A 210 5.10 11.51 13.01
N ALA A 211 5.53 12.76 13.20
CA ALA A 211 6.15 13.19 14.45
C ALA A 211 5.18 13.05 15.64
N ILE A 212 3.92 13.41 15.45
CA ILE A 212 2.85 13.25 16.46
C ILE A 212 2.61 11.77 16.75
N ASP A 213 2.53 10.92 15.73
CA ASP A 213 2.30 9.48 15.89
C ASP A 213 3.47 8.82 16.65
N LEU A 214 4.72 9.21 16.36
CA LEU A 214 5.91 8.77 17.09
C LEU A 214 5.83 9.13 18.57
N GLN A 215 5.52 10.39 18.89
CA GLN A 215 5.37 10.82 20.29
C GLN A 215 4.25 10.06 21.02
N ARG A 216 3.11 9.86 20.36
CA ARG A 216 1.98 9.08 20.90
C ARG A 216 2.36 7.62 21.15
N ALA A 217 3.22 7.05 20.33
CA ALA A 217 3.77 5.72 20.50
C ALA A 217 4.89 5.64 21.57
N GLY A 218 5.23 6.76 22.22
CA GLY A 218 6.25 6.83 23.26
C GLY A 218 7.68 7.02 22.75
N ALA A 219 7.87 7.27 21.45
CA ALA A 219 9.19 7.58 20.90
C ALA A 219 9.56 9.05 21.09
N THR A 220 10.85 9.31 21.29
CA THR A 220 11.40 10.66 21.34
C THR A 220 11.64 11.20 19.93
N VAL A 221 10.92 12.25 19.53
CA VAL A 221 11.24 13.01 18.32
C VAL A 221 12.33 14.02 18.68
N ALA A 222 13.56 13.72 18.28
CA ALA A 222 14.73 14.53 18.61
C ALA A 222 14.76 15.86 17.82
N ALA A 223 14.25 15.85 16.59
CA ALA A 223 14.08 17.04 15.76
C ALA A 223 13.07 16.76 14.64
N VAL A 224 12.39 17.82 14.21
CA VAL A 224 11.73 17.90 12.91
C VAL A 224 12.55 18.88 12.06
N VAL A 225 13.18 18.37 11.01
CA VAL A 225 13.94 19.16 10.05
C VAL A 225 12.99 19.47 8.90
N ASP A 226 12.59 20.72 8.75
CA ASP A 226 11.83 21.18 7.59
C ASP A 226 12.77 21.90 6.61
N SER A 227 12.71 21.53 5.34
CA SER A 227 13.50 22.17 4.28
C SER A 227 12.92 23.51 3.81
N ARG A 228 11.67 23.83 4.19
CA ARG A 228 11.02 25.10 3.87
C ARG A 228 11.51 26.20 4.81
N CYS A 229 11.73 27.40 4.27
CA CYS A 229 12.24 28.54 5.03
C CYS A 229 11.26 29.12 6.06
N GLN A 230 10.02 28.63 6.14
CA GLN A 230 8.94 29.16 6.99
C GLN A 230 8.34 28.11 7.94
N GLY A 231 9.06 27.02 8.23
CA GLY A 231 8.61 25.93 9.10
C GLY A 231 8.86 26.16 10.59
#